data_AF-A0A7I9XQD0-F1
#
_entry.id   AF-A0A7I9XQD0-F1
#
_cell.length_a   1.000
_cell.length_b   1.000
_cell.length_c   1.000
_cell.angle_alpha   90.00
_cell.angle_beta   90.00
_cell.angle_gamma   90.00
#
_symmetry.space_group_name_H-M   'P 1'
#
loop_
_entity.id
_entity.type
_entity.pdbx_description
1 polymer ?
#
loop_
_entity_poly.entity_id
_entity_poly.type
_entity_poly.pdbx_seq_one_letter_code
_entity_poly.pdbx_strand_id
1 'polypeptide(L)'
;MLEGLSLDEIRTLTQHLLTTSPRTVEDLRAAAKPPSRRRPRRKQPVTLRVRADLAETKPPVWRRLELASDLMLDDVHLIIQTAFGWTDSHLHQFGSGPSYRSPGTEYYLCPFMVEDGDDGVSEEQVRLDELLVDVGDKLFYAYDFGDNWRHVIRLEAVLAYDASAPRAVCTGGRRPAPAEDCGGIGGYELLVAATDPSHPDHVAARAEYAEVFDADVDPRGWAPTPFEIEQINRELAQQHRR
;
A
#
# COMPACT_ATOMS: atom_id res chain seq x y z
N MET A 1 -29.43 -5.12 -15.53
CA MET A 1 -30.80 -5.40 -16.01
C MET A 1 -31.75 -5.16 -14.83
N LEU A 2 -31.93 -3.89 -14.44
CA LEU A 2 -32.82 -3.45 -13.34
C LEU A 2 -33.32 -2.04 -13.68
N GLU A 3 -33.86 -1.86 -14.88
CA GLU A 3 -34.61 -0.64 -15.22
C GLU A 3 -36.09 -1.03 -15.28
N GLY A 4 -36.93 -0.33 -14.51
CA GLY A 4 -38.38 -0.47 -14.55
C GLY A 4 -39.06 -1.14 -13.36
N LEU A 5 -38.34 -1.50 -12.29
CA LEU A 5 -38.98 -2.01 -11.07
C LEU A 5 -39.46 -0.87 -10.17
N SER A 6 -40.69 -0.98 -9.68
CA SER A 6 -41.25 -0.11 -8.66
C SER A 6 -40.59 -0.34 -7.30
N LEU A 7 -40.68 0.66 -6.40
CA LEU A 7 -40.12 0.56 -5.05
C LEU A 7 -40.70 -0.61 -4.25
N ASP A 8 -41.97 -0.95 -4.48
CA ASP A 8 -42.60 -2.10 -3.82
C ASP A 8 -42.05 -3.42 -4.36
N GLU A 9 -41.77 -3.54 -5.67
CA GLU A 9 -41.15 -4.74 -6.23
C GLU A 9 -39.72 -4.92 -5.75
N ILE A 10 -38.96 -3.83 -5.62
CA ILE A 10 -37.62 -3.85 -5.00
C ILE A 10 -37.73 -4.31 -3.54
N ARG A 11 -38.71 -3.80 -2.78
CA ARG A 11 -38.91 -4.15 -1.37
C ARG A 11 -39.31 -5.62 -1.21
N THR A 12 -40.18 -6.13 -2.07
CA THR A 12 -40.60 -7.53 -2.08
C THR A 12 -39.44 -8.44 -2.47
N LEU A 13 -38.64 -8.10 -3.50
CA LEU A 13 -37.44 -8.87 -3.87
C LEU A 13 -36.40 -8.89 -2.75
N THR A 14 -36.22 -7.76 -2.06
CA THR A 14 -35.30 -7.65 -0.91
C THR A 14 -35.78 -8.51 0.26
N GLN A 15 -37.08 -8.48 0.57
CA GLN A 15 -37.66 -9.35 1.60
C GLN A 15 -37.58 -10.83 1.22
N HIS A 16 -37.80 -11.18 -0.05
CA HIS A 16 -37.72 -12.56 -0.50
C HIS A 16 -36.30 -13.12 -0.38
N LEU A 17 -35.30 -12.35 -0.80
CA LEU A 17 -33.87 -12.69 -0.66
C LEU A 17 -33.45 -12.90 0.80
N LEU A 18 -33.97 -12.09 1.72
CA LEU A 18 -33.73 -12.22 3.16
C LEU A 18 -34.40 -13.47 3.77
N THR A 19 -35.51 -13.94 3.19
CA THR A 19 -36.26 -15.11 3.68
C THR A 19 -35.82 -16.45 3.07
N THR A 20 -35.21 -16.45 1.88
CA THR A 20 -34.85 -17.70 1.18
C THR A 20 -33.50 -18.31 1.59
N SER A 21 -32.69 -17.60 2.37
CA SER A 21 -31.54 -18.17 3.07
C SER A 21 -31.14 -17.23 4.21
N PRO A 22 -31.37 -17.59 5.48
CA PRO A 22 -30.92 -16.77 6.59
C PRO A 22 -29.42 -16.97 6.74
N ARG A 23 -28.63 -16.33 5.88
CA ARG A 23 -27.22 -16.10 6.21
C ARG A 23 -27.22 -15.04 7.29
N THR A 24 -26.85 -15.43 8.50
CA THR A 24 -26.59 -14.50 9.58
C THR A 24 -25.45 -13.56 9.20
N VAL A 25 -25.32 -12.41 9.88
CA VAL A 25 -24.12 -11.57 9.75
C VAL A 25 -22.87 -12.38 10.09
N GLU A 26 -22.99 -13.35 10.99
CA GLU A 26 -21.97 -14.36 11.29
C GLU A 26 -21.68 -15.29 10.11
N ASP A 27 -22.67 -15.74 9.33
CA ASP A 27 -22.44 -16.55 8.13
C ASP A 27 -21.82 -15.76 6.97
N LEU A 28 -22.08 -14.45 6.92
CA LEU A 28 -21.43 -13.54 5.97
C LEU A 28 -19.99 -13.20 6.40
N ARG A 29 -19.74 -13.06 7.71
CA ARG A 29 -18.40 -12.90 8.30
C ARG A 29 -17.59 -14.19 8.23
N ALA A 30 -18.25 -15.33 8.38
CA ALA A 30 -17.72 -16.67 8.15
C ALA A 30 -17.64 -17.03 6.67
N ALA A 31 -17.54 -16.03 5.78
CA ALA A 31 -16.95 -16.25 4.47
C ALA A 31 -15.61 -16.95 4.73
N ALA A 32 -15.50 -18.21 4.27
CA ALA A 32 -14.36 -19.06 4.56
C ALA A 32 -13.06 -18.27 4.35
N LYS A 33 -12.17 -18.31 5.34
CA LYS A 33 -10.86 -17.64 5.27
C LYS A 33 -10.28 -17.87 3.88
N PRO A 34 -9.84 -16.81 3.17
CA PRO A 34 -9.37 -16.93 1.81
C PRO A 34 -8.27 -18.01 1.77
N PRO A 35 -8.25 -18.86 0.74
CA PRO A 35 -7.20 -19.86 0.65
C PRO A 35 -5.85 -19.16 0.61
N SER A 36 -4.91 -19.65 1.40
CA SER A 36 -3.56 -19.07 1.42
C SER A 36 -2.95 -19.12 0.03
N ARG A 37 -2.37 -18.00 -0.39
CA ARG A 37 -1.63 -17.87 -1.66
C ARG A 37 -0.12 -17.99 -1.47
N ARG A 38 0.34 -18.22 -0.23
CA ARG A 38 1.73 -18.45 0.10
C ARG A 38 2.24 -19.71 -0.58
N ARG A 39 3.37 -19.59 -1.25
CA ARG A 39 4.14 -20.69 -1.84
C ARG A 39 5.27 -21.09 -0.90
N PRO A 40 5.84 -22.30 -1.05
CA PRO A 40 6.96 -22.73 -0.21
C PRO A 40 8.13 -21.74 -0.28
N ARG A 41 8.72 -21.43 0.89
CA ARG A 41 9.93 -20.61 1.00
C ARG A 41 11.05 -21.17 0.12
N ARG A 42 11.82 -20.27 -0.51
CA ARG A 42 13.01 -20.67 -1.26
C ARG A 42 14.07 -21.21 -0.29
N LYS A 43 14.73 -22.29 -0.69
CA LYS A 43 15.84 -22.90 0.07
C LYS A 43 17.09 -22.01 0.11
N GLN A 44 17.28 -21.20 -0.93
CA GLN A 44 18.36 -20.22 -1.03
C GLN A 44 17.77 -18.87 -1.40
N PRO A 45 18.27 -17.77 -0.79
CA PRO A 45 17.81 -16.44 -1.12
C PRO A 45 18.15 -16.08 -2.58
N VAL A 46 17.30 -15.25 -3.16
CA VAL A 46 17.49 -14.55 -4.45
C VAL A 46 17.32 -13.05 -4.20
N THR A 47 17.70 -12.21 -5.16
CA THR A 47 17.34 -10.79 -5.12
C THR A 47 16.07 -10.58 -5.96
N LEU A 48 15.01 -10.07 -5.34
CA LEU A 48 13.76 -9.73 -5.99
C LEU A 48 13.78 -8.26 -6.38
N ARG A 49 13.74 -7.96 -7.68
CA ARG A 49 13.51 -6.59 -8.15
C ARG A 49 12.02 -6.36 -8.22
N VAL A 50 11.52 -5.47 -7.38
CA VAL A 50 10.11 -5.09 -7.31
C VAL A 50 9.90 -3.62 -7.65
N ARG A 51 8.71 -3.30 -8.14
CA ARG A 51 8.25 -1.93 -8.30
C ARG A 51 7.03 -1.72 -7.40
N ALA A 52 7.12 -0.75 -6.50
CA ALA A 52 6.03 -0.30 -5.65
C ALA A 52 5.42 0.97 -6.26
N ASP A 53 4.22 0.86 -6.82
CA ASP A 53 3.45 1.99 -7.34
C ASP A 53 2.41 2.41 -6.29
N LEU A 54 2.37 3.71 -5.95
CA LEU A 54 1.30 4.29 -5.16
C LEU A 54 0.05 4.44 -6.05
N ALA A 55 -1.01 3.75 -5.68
CA ALA A 55 -2.25 3.71 -6.42
C ALA A 55 -2.88 5.10 -6.56
N GLU A 56 -3.65 5.29 -7.64
CA GLU A 56 -4.48 6.49 -7.87
C GLU A 56 -3.72 7.80 -8.06
N THR A 57 -2.39 7.76 -8.21
CA THR A 57 -1.58 8.93 -8.58
C THR A 57 -1.36 9.08 -10.09
N LYS A 58 -1.41 10.31 -10.61
CA LYS A 58 -1.12 10.63 -12.01
C LYS A 58 -0.39 11.98 -12.12
N PRO A 59 0.85 12.04 -12.64
CA PRO A 59 1.70 10.93 -13.09
C PRO A 59 2.02 9.93 -11.96
N PRO A 60 2.49 8.71 -12.24
CA PRO A 60 2.68 7.72 -11.17
C PRO A 60 3.78 8.12 -10.18
N VAL A 61 3.49 7.98 -8.89
CA VAL A 61 4.48 7.96 -7.80
C VAL A 61 4.91 6.53 -7.56
N TRP A 62 6.22 6.26 -7.63
CA TRP A 62 6.72 4.89 -7.50
C TRP A 62 8.18 4.81 -7.05
N ARG A 63 8.56 3.64 -6.53
CA ARG A 63 9.93 3.25 -6.20
C ARG A 63 10.22 1.86 -6.76
N ARG A 64 11.43 1.64 -7.24
CA ARG A 64 11.95 0.32 -7.62
C ARG A 64 13.00 -0.10 -6.62
N LEU A 65 12.81 -1.30 -6.07
CA LEU A 65 13.58 -1.84 -4.99
C LEU A 65 14.15 -3.20 -5.40
N GLU A 66 15.37 -3.48 -4.97
CA GLU A 66 15.98 -4.80 -5.01
C GLU A 66 16.07 -5.31 -3.58
N LEU A 67 15.36 -6.40 -3.31
CA LEU A 67 15.08 -6.91 -1.98
C LEU A 67 15.58 -8.35 -1.85
N ALA A 68 16.26 -8.67 -0.76
CA ALA A 68 16.55 -10.05 -0.40
C ALA A 68 15.24 -10.81 -0.23
N SER A 69 15.11 -11.95 -0.92
CA SER A 69 13.83 -12.66 -1.03
C SER A 69 13.34 -13.23 0.31
N ASP A 70 14.25 -13.41 1.26
CA ASP A 70 14.02 -13.96 2.59
C ASP A 70 13.67 -12.92 3.66
N LEU A 71 13.49 -11.65 3.28
CA LEU A 71 12.92 -10.63 4.17
C LEU A 71 11.51 -11.01 4.62
N MET A 72 11.20 -10.75 5.89
CA MET A 72 9.85 -10.83 6.42
C MET A 72 9.06 -9.58 6.02
N LEU A 73 7.72 -9.62 6.11
CA LEU A 73 6.89 -8.49 5.66
C LEU A 73 7.01 -7.25 6.56
N ASP A 74 7.30 -7.41 7.85
CA ASP A 74 7.65 -6.31 8.77
C ASP A 74 8.95 -5.60 8.34
N ASP A 75 9.98 -6.34 7.89
CA ASP A 75 11.17 -5.71 7.29
C ASP A 75 10.80 -4.93 6.01
N VAL A 76 9.94 -5.52 5.16
CA VAL A 76 9.51 -4.90 3.90
C VAL A 76 8.70 -3.63 4.17
N HIS A 77 7.90 -3.61 5.23
CA HIS A 77 7.18 -2.42 5.68
C HIS A 77 8.16 -1.27 5.96
N LEU A 78 9.17 -1.48 6.80
CA LEU A 78 10.17 -0.45 7.12
C LEU A 78 10.94 0.04 5.89
N ILE A 79 11.22 -0.86 4.94
CA ILE A 79 11.87 -0.52 3.67
C ILE A 79 10.95 0.39 2.83
N ILE A 80 9.64 0.12 2.78
CA ILE A 80 8.67 0.97 2.08
C ILE A 80 8.58 2.34 2.77
N GLN A 81 8.48 2.37 4.09
CA GLN A 81 8.46 3.60 4.89
C GLN A 81 9.66 4.50 4.53
N THR A 82 10.87 3.94 4.50
CA THR A 82 12.08 4.67 4.09
C THR A 82 12.06 5.09 2.62
N ALA A 83 11.61 4.23 1.70
CA ALA A 83 11.59 4.55 0.28
C ALA A 83 10.61 5.68 -0.07
N PHE A 84 9.56 5.88 0.75
CA PHE A 84 8.57 6.94 0.61
C PHE A 84 8.77 8.10 1.61
N GLY A 85 9.70 7.98 2.56
CA GLY A 85 10.01 9.03 3.53
C GLY A 85 8.91 9.21 4.59
N TRP A 86 8.24 8.12 4.96
CA TRP A 86 7.26 8.07 6.03
C TRP A 86 7.87 7.66 7.37
N THR A 87 7.14 7.92 8.45
CA THR A 87 7.64 7.84 9.83
C THR A 87 7.04 6.70 10.62
N ASP A 88 6.38 5.74 9.97
CA ASP A 88 5.77 4.56 10.62
C ASP A 88 4.83 4.95 11.77
N SER A 89 4.02 5.97 11.52
CA SER A 89 3.17 6.62 12.53
C SER A 89 1.74 6.07 12.55
N HIS A 90 1.37 5.26 11.55
CA HIS A 90 0.03 4.73 11.38
C HIS A 90 0.03 3.22 11.16
N LEU A 91 -1.15 2.60 11.31
CA LEU A 91 -1.33 1.19 11.02
C LEU A 91 -1.09 0.88 9.55
N HIS A 92 -0.61 -0.33 9.29
CA HIS A 92 -0.42 -0.88 7.97
C HIS A 92 -0.85 -2.34 7.88
N GLN A 93 -1.02 -2.80 6.65
CA GLN A 93 -1.36 -4.19 6.36
C GLN A 93 -0.91 -4.54 4.93
N PHE A 94 -0.46 -5.78 4.74
CA PHE A 94 -0.26 -6.34 3.40
C PHE A 94 -1.42 -7.23 2.98
N GLY A 95 -1.54 -7.50 1.68
CA GLY A 95 -2.50 -8.48 1.18
C GLY A 95 -2.07 -9.15 -0.11
N SER A 96 -2.39 -10.43 -0.26
CA SER A 96 -2.20 -11.17 -1.52
C SER A 96 -3.53 -11.76 -2.02
N GLY A 97 -3.86 -11.47 -3.27
CA GLY A 97 -5.19 -11.78 -3.81
C GLY A 97 -5.40 -11.24 -5.22
N PRO A 98 -6.62 -11.38 -5.77
CA PRO A 98 -6.96 -10.81 -7.08
C PRO A 98 -6.85 -9.27 -7.10
N SER A 99 -7.21 -8.62 -6.00
CA SER A 99 -7.10 -7.16 -5.77
C SER A 99 -7.13 -6.88 -4.27
N TYR A 100 -6.64 -5.73 -3.81
CA TYR A 100 -6.57 -5.43 -2.36
C TYR A 100 -7.88 -5.72 -1.62
N ARG A 101 -9.04 -5.23 -2.09
CA ARG A 101 -10.34 -5.40 -1.43
C ARG A 101 -11.15 -6.62 -1.90
N SER A 102 -10.50 -7.63 -2.48
CA SER A 102 -11.21 -8.85 -2.92
C SER A 102 -11.57 -9.73 -1.72
N PRO A 103 -12.74 -10.39 -1.71
CA PRO A 103 -13.05 -11.45 -0.73
C PRO A 103 -12.04 -12.62 -0.74
N GLY A 104 -11.29 -12.79 -1.84
CA GLY A 104 -10.25 -13.80 -1.98
C GLY A 104 -8.83 -13.33 -1.63
N THR A 105 -8.70 -12.20 -0.92
CA THR A 105 -7.41 -11.65 -0.48
C THR A 105 -7.09 -12.09 0.94
N GLU A 106 -5.98 -12.79 1.11
CA GLU A 106 -5.41 -13.07 2.42
C GLU A 106 -4.62 -11.85 2.88
N TYR A 107 -4.90 -11.37 4.09
CA TYR A 107 -4.25 -10.21 4.68
C TYR A 107 -3.16 -10.61 5.68
N TYR A 108 -2.09 -9.81 5.71
CA TYR A 108 -0.96 -9.96 6.62
C TYR A 108 -0.87 -8.73 7.52
N LEU A 109 -1.00 -8.97 8.82
CA LEU A 109 -1.32 -7.98 9.83
C LEU A 109 -0.07 -7.47 10.53
N CYS A 110 -0.02 -6.16 10.80
CA CYS A 110 0.95 -5.59 11.71
C CYS A 110 0.69 -6.04 13.17
N PRO A 111 1.67 -5.92 14.09
CA PRO A 111 1.54 -6.41 15.46
C PRO A 111 0.30 -5.92 16.20
N PHE A 112 -0.04 -4.64 16.05
CA PHE A 112 -1.21 -4.05 16.73
C PHE A 112 -2.52 -4.73 16.31
N MET A 113 -2.71 -4.97 15.00
CA MET A 113 -3.92 -5.64 14.50
C MET A 113 -4.01 -7.10 14.98
N VAL A 114 -2.86 -7.79 15.08
CA VAL A 114 -2.81 -9.14 15.66
C VAL A 114 -3.23 -9.12 17.13
N GLU A 115 -2.75 -8.14 17.91
CA GLU A 115 -3.11 -7.98 19.32
C GLU A 115 -4.59 -7.62 19.53
N ASP A 116 -5.17 -6.81 18.63
CA ASP A 116 -6.60 -6.46 18.65
C ASP A 116 -7.52 -7.63 18.23
N GLY A 117 -6.92 -8.73 17.75
CA GLY A 117 -7.63 -9.95 17.38
C GLY A 117 -8.25 -9.92 15.99
N ASP A 118 -7.72 -9.08 15.09
CA ASP A 118 -8.16 -9.00 13.70
C ASP A 118 -7.91 -10.33 12.96
N ASP A 119 -8.77 -10.61 11.99
CA ASP A 119 -8.66 -11.78 11.13
C ASP A 119 -7.54 -11.61 10.09
N GLY A 120 -6.46 -12.38 10.26
CA GLY A 120 -5.36 -12.42 9.29
C GLY A 120 -4.20 -13.29 9.76
N VAL A 121 -3.06 -13.12 9.11
CA VAL A 121 -1.79 -13.80 9.46
C VAL A 121 -0.79 -12.73 9.89
N SER A 122 -0.02 -12.94 10.96
CA SER A 122 1.02 -11.97 11.36
C SER A 122 2.04 -11.80 10.23
N GLU A 123 2.38 -10.55 9.91
CA GLU A 123 3.37 -10.21 8.87
C GLU A 123 4.78 -10.72 9.21
N GLU A 124 5.10 -10.82 10.51
CA GLU A 124 6.38 -11.34 11.04
C GLU A 124 6.58 -12.85 10.75
N GLN A 125 5.52 -13.53 10.28
CA GLN A 125 5.53 -14.96 9.97
C GLN A 125 5.63 -15.24 8.47
N VAL A 126 5.60 -14.21 7.63
CA VAL A 126 5.48 -14.35 6.17
C VAL A 126 6.69 -13.74 5.49
N ARG A 127 7.39 -14.55 4.70
CA ARG A 127 8.49 -14.05 3.85
C ARG A 127 7.98 -13.51 2.53
N LEU A 128 8.69 -12.53 2.00
CA LEU A 128 8.43 -11.94 0.69
C LEU A 128 8.39 -12.98 -0.43
N ASP A 129 9.29 -13.97 -0.40
CA ASP A 129 9.36 -15.04 -1.41
C ASP A 129 8.30 -16.13 -1.29
N GLU A 130 7.45 -16.10 -0.26
CA GLU A 130 6.24 -16.92 -0.25
C GLU A 130 5.17 -16.29 -1.18
N LEU A 131 5.23 -14.97 -1.38
CA LEU A 131 4.21 -14.20 -2.09
C LEU A 131 4.64 -13.77 -3.49
N LEU A 132 5.91 -13.39 -3.66
CA LEU A 132 6.48 -12.96 -4.94
C LEU A 132 7.48 -14.01 -5.46
N VAL A 133 6.99 -14.96 -6.27
CA VAL A 133 7.82 -16.08 -6.78
C VAL A 133 8.08 -15.95 -8.27
N ASP A 134 7.04 -15.62 -9.04
CA ASP A 134 7.02 -15.54 -10.49
C ASP A 134 6.89 -14.08 -10.94
N VAL A 135 7.63 -13.71 -11.99
CA VAL A 135 7.59 -12.35 -12.53
C VAL A 135 6.15 -11.99 -12.90
N GLY A 136 5.70 -10.81 -12.44
CA GLY A 136 4.33 -10.33 -12.61
C GLY A 136 3.44 -10.51 -11.38
N ASP A 137 3.87 -11.33 -10.40
CA ASP A 137 3.20 -11.45 -9.09
C ASP A 137 3.03 -10.09 -8.42
N LYS A 138 1.96 -9.98 -7.63
CA LYS A 138 1.57 -8.76 -6.93
C LYS A 138 1.42 -9.01 -5.43
N LEU A 139 1.88 -8.03 -4.66
CA LEU A 139 1.61 -7.86 -3.25
C LEU A 139 0.99 -6.47 -3.05
N PHE A 140 -0.06 -6.39 -2.26
CA PHE A 140 -0.68 -5.12 -1.89
C PHE A 140 -0.16 -4.69 -0.52
N TYR A 141 0.01 -3.40 -0.33
CA TYR A 141 0.39 -2.81 0.95
C TYR A 141 -0.45 -1.55 1.17
N ALA A 142 -1.08 -1.44 2.32
CA ALA A 142 -1.81 -0.27 2.75
C ALA A 142 -1.14 0.31 3.99
N TYR A 143 -0.94 1.61 4.00
CA TYR A 143 -0.42 2.39 5.12
C TYR A 143 -1.34 3.56 5.39
N ASP A 144 -1.53 3.86 6.67
CA ASP A 144 -2.48 4.84 7.18
C ASP A 144 -3.91 4.57 6.69
N PHE A 145 -4.75 4.00 7.55
CA PHE A 145 -6.14 3.71 7.18
C PHE A 145 -7.03 4.97 7.11
N GLY A 146 -6.55 6.12 7.59
CA GLY A 146 -7.17 7.43 7.39
C GLY A 146 -6.94 7.92 5.96
N ASP A 147 -5.70 8.16 5.59
CA ASP A 147 -5.33 8.67 4.25
C ASP A 147 -5.36 7.59 3.15
N ASN A 148 -5.34 6.32 3.55
CA ASN A 148 -5.50 5.11 2.72
C ASN A 148 -4.45 5.01 1.59
N TRP A 149 -3.17 5.18 1.95
CA TRP A 149 -2.04 5.03 1.04
C TRP A 149 -1.89 3.57 0.61
N ARG A 150 -2.30 3.25 -0.62
CA ARG A 150 -2.25 1.89 -1.16
C ARG A 150 -1.19 1.73 -2.21
N HIS A 151 -0.35 0.72 -2.06
CA HIS A 151 0.65 0.33 -3.02
C HIS A 151 0.28 -0.98 -3.71
N VAL A 152 0.65 -1.05 -4.98
CA VAL A 152 0.78 -2.32 -5.70
C VAL A 152 2.26 -2.58 -5.89
N ILE A 153 2.77 -3.60 -5.21
CA ILE A 153 4.16 -4.06 -5.32
C ILE A 153 4.17 -5.20 -6.32
N ARG A 154 4.90 -5.03 -7.43
CA ARG A 154 5.00 -6.03 -8.49
C ARG A 154 6.41 -6.58 -8.61
N LEU A 155 6.54 -7.90 -8.71
CA LEU A 155 7.81 -8.53 -9.06
C LEU A 155 8.13 -8.30 -10.54
N GLU A 156 9.23 -7.59 -10.81
CA GLU A 156 9.73 -7.32 -12.17
C GLU A 156 10.81 -8.31 -12.60
N ALA A 157 11.68 -8.76 -11.68
CA ALA A 157 12.73 -9.72 -11.97
C ALA A 157 13.19 -10.52 -10.74
N VAL A 158 13.70 -11.73 -10.98
CA VAL A 158 14.41 -12.54 -10.00
C VAL A 158 15.88 -12.61 -10.42
N LEU A 159 16.77 -12.13 -9.55
CA LEU A 159 18.20 -11.96 -9.82
C LEU A 159 19.04 -12.86 -8.91
N ALA A 160 20.30 -13.07 -9.29
CA ALA A 160 21.25 -13.78 -8.44
C ALA A 160 21.45 -13.03 -7.11
N TYR A 161 21.54 -13.79 -6.01
CA TYR A 161 21.80 -13.25 -4.70
C TYR A 161 23.30 -13.09 -4.47
N ASP A 162 23.70 -11.90 -4.01
CA ASP A 162 25.05 -11.62 -3.53
C ASP A 162 24.96 -11.34 -2.02
N ALA A 163 25.52 -12.25 -1.21
CA ALA A 163 25.50 -12.11 0.24
C ALA A 163 26.35 -10.93 0.77
N SER A 164 27.19 -10.33 -0.08
CA SER A 164 27.94 -9.11 0.24
C SER A 164 27.20 -7.82 -0.11
N ALA A 165 26.13 -7.91 -0.90
CA ALA A 165 25.28 -6.77 -1.24
C ALA A 165 24.30 -6.43 -0.09
N PRO A 166 23.84 -5.16 0.00
CA PRO A 166 22.78 -4.81 0.95
C PRO A 166 21.50 -5.63 0.70
N ARG A 167 20.77 -5.93 1.78
CA ARG A 167 19.50 -6.67 1.70
C ARG A 167 18.37 -5.89 1.03
N ALA A 168 18.46 -4.56 0.99
CA ALA A 168 17.51 -3.69 0.33
C ALA A 168 18.23 -2.51 -0.33
N VAL A 169 17.90 -2.23 -1.59
CA VAL A 169 18.44 -1.10 -2.36
C VAL A 169 17.34 -0.51 -3.24
N CYS A 170 17.19 0.82 -3.23
CA CYS A 170 16.41 1.54 -4.21
C CYS A 170 17.25 1.77 -5.48
N THR A 171 16.70 1.38 -6.64
CA THR A 171 17.38 1.47 -7.95
C THR A 171 16.68 2.44 -8.91
N GLY A 172 15.58 3.06 -8.48
CA GLY A 172 14.90 4.09 -9.24
C GLY A 172 13.58 4.50 -8.62
N GLY A 173 13.03 5.59 -9.11
CA GLY A 173 11.77 6.13 -8.63
C GLY A 173 11.30 7.30 -9.47
N ARG A 174 10.09 7.77 -9.19
CA ARG A 174 9.56 9.00 -9.78
C ARG A 174 8.60 9.67 -8.81
N ARG A 175 8.56 11.00 -8.92
CA ARG A 175 7.78 11.94 -8.13
C ARG A 175 8.14 11.95 -6.65
N PRO A 176 7.99 13.10 -5.99
CA PRO A 176 7.90 13.16 -4.54
C PRO A 176 6.86 12.17 -4.00
N ALA A 177 7.07 11.67 -2.79
CA ALA A 177 6.09 10.88 -2.07
C ALA A 177 5.16 11.79 -1.24
N PRO A 178 3.93 11.37 -0.92
CA PRO A 178 3.06 12.11 -0.03
C PRO A 178 3.72 12.35 1.33
N ALA A 179 3.48 13.53 1.91
CA ALA A 179 3.83 13.79 3.31
C ALA A 179 2.90 12.99 4.24
N GLU A 180 3.32 12.76 5.48
CA GLU A 180 2.44 12.23 6.51
C GLU A 180 1.24 13.15 6.74
N ASP A 181 0.09 12.55 7.06
CA ASP A 181 -1.18 13.23 7.39
C ASP A 181 -1.62 14.28 6.35
N CYS A 182 -1.21 14.14 5.09
CA CYS A 182 -1.46 15.17 4.08
C CYS A 182 -2.88 15.13 3.50
N GLY A 183 -3.76 14.24 3.99
CA GLY A 183 -5.16 14.16 3.60
C GLY A 183 -5.39 13.27 2.37
N GLY A 184 -4.61 12.20 2.26
CA GLY A 184 -4.74 11.21 1.18
C GLY A 184 -4.44 11.77 -0.21
N ILE A 185 -4.86 11.05 -1.25
CA ILE A 185 -4.53 11.36 -2.65
C ILE A 185 -4.93 12.79 -3.04
N GLY A 186 -6.09 13.26 -2.59
CA GLY A 186 -6.59 14.60 -2.88
C GLY A 186 -5.69 15.68 -2.30
N GLY A 187 -5.38 15.59 -1.01
CA GLY A 187 -4.48 16.54 -0.34
C GLY A 187 -3.06 16.49 -0.90
N TYR A 188 -2.55 15.30 -1.22
CA TYR A 188 -1.26 15.15 -1.89
C TYR A 188 -1.18 15.85 -3.24
N GLU A 189 -2.14 15.60 -4.15
CA GLU A 189 -2.12 16.23 -5.48
C GLU A 189 -2.32 17.76 -5.39
N LEU A 190 -3.15 18.22 -4.44
CA LEU A 190 -3.29 19.65 -4.11
C LEU A 190 -1.95 20.25 -3.67
N LEU A 191 -1.24 19.60 -2.74
CA LEU A 191 0.05 20.05 -2.23
C LEU A 191 1.13 20.05 -3.31
N VAL A 192 1.19 19.03 -4.17
CA VAL A 192 2.11 19.00 -5.32
C VAL A 192 1.90 20.23 -6.21
N ALA A 193 0.66 20.52 -6.58
CA ALA A 193 0.37 21.69 -7.42
C ALA A 193 0.61 23.01 -6.67
N ALA A 194 0.22 23.10 -5.40
CA ALA A 194 0.34 24.31 -4.58
C ALA A 194 1.79 24.65 -4.19
N THR A 195 2.71 23.68 -4.23
CA THR A 195 4.13 23.89 -3.84
C THR A 195 5.09 23.97 -5.03
N ASP A 196 4.64 23.71 -6.26
CA ASP A 196 5.41 23.87 -7.48
C ASP A 196 4.92 25.08 -8.30
N PRO A 197 5.65 26.21 -8.30
CA PRO A 197 5.28 27.40 -9.08
C PRO A 197 5.24 27.19 -10.59
N SER A 198 5.83 26.10 -11.10
CA SER A 198 5.80 25.73 -12.52
C SER A 198 4.61 24.83 -12.88
N HIS A 199 3.85 24.35 -11.89
CA HIS A 199 2.69 23.51 -12.13
C HIS A 199 1.57 24.31 -12.82
N PRO A 200 0.92 23.77 -13.88
CA PRO A 200 -0.15 24.48 -14.60
C PRO A 200 -1.29 24.95 -13.69
N ASP A 201 -1.63 24.14 -12.69
CA ASP A 201 -2.71 24.42 -11.75
C ASP A 201 -2.25 25.15 -10.48
N HIS A 202 -0.99 25.62 -10.41
CA HIS A 202 -0.41 26.19 -9.18
C HIS A 202 -1.28 27.28 -8.54
N VAL A 203 -1.76 28.24 -9.34
CA VAL A 203 -2.58 29.36 -8.84
C VAL A 203 -3.92 28.87 -8.28
N ALA A 204 -4.57 27.92 -8.96
CA ALA A 204 -5.84 27.35 -8.51
C ALA A 204 -5.65 26.53 -7.23
N ALA A 205 -4.63 25.67 -7.20
CA ALA A 205 -4.28 24.86 -6.04
C ALA A 205 -3.93 25.71 -4.80
N ARG A 206 -3.22 26.83 -4.99
CA ARG A 206 -2.95 27.79 -3.91
C ARG A 206 -4.22 28.44 -3.33
N ALA A 207 -5.18 28.76 -4.19
CA ALA A 207 -6.45 29.33 -3.75
C ALA A 207 -7.30 28.29 -3.01
N GLU A 208 -7.43 27.08 -3.56
CA GLU A 208 -8.14 25.97 -2.92
C GLU A 208 -7.50 25.62 -1.56
N TYR A 209 -6.17 25.52 -1.49
CA TYR A 209 -5.48 25.25 -0.22
C TYR A 209 -5.80 26.31 0.84
N ALA A 210 -5.81 27.59 0.47
CA ALA A 210 -6.13 28.68 1.40
C ALA A 210 -7.60 28.64 1.89
N GLU A 211 -8.53 28.16 1.06
CA GLU A 211 -9.93 27.95 1.46
C GLU A 211 -10.11 26.78 2.42
N VAL A 212 -9.32 25.71 2.24
CA VAL A 212 -9.43 24.47 3.04
C VAL A 212 -8.66 24.55 4.36
N PHE A 213 -7.45 25.12 4.35
CA PHE A 213 -6.49 25.06 5.47
C PHE A 213 -6.16 26.42 6.11
N ASP A 214 -6.92 27.48 5.78
CA ASP A 214 -6.65 28.88 6.11
C ASP A 214 -5.52 29.50 5.27
N ALA A 215 -5.67 30.77 4.90
CA ALA A 215 -4.76 31.49 3.99
C ALA A 215 -3.38 31.74 4.62
N ASP A 216 -3.31 31.77 5.95
CA ASP A 216 -2.07 31.99 6.69
C ASP A 216 -1.22 30.71 6.83
N VAL A 217 -1.76 29.53 6.48
CA VAL A 217 -1.01 28.27 6.52
C VAL A 217 -0.21 28.10 5.22
N ASP A 218 1.11 27.96 5.36
CA ASP A 218 1.98 27.71 4.21
C ASP A 218 1.94 26.21 3.84
N PRO A 219 1.47 25.82 2.63
CA PRO A 219 1.44 24.43 2.18
C PRO A 219 2.83 23.79 2.14
N ARG A 220 3.92 24.59 2.13
CA ARG A 220 5.29 24.05 2.22
C ARG A 220 5.59 23.35 3.55
N GLY A 221 4.81 23.61 4.61
CA GLY A 221 4.90 22.86 5.86
C GLY A 221 4.52 21.38 5.71
N TRP A 222 3.76 21.06 4.66
CA TRP A 222 3.31 19.71 4.31
C TRP A 222 3.83 19.29 2.93
N ALA A 223 4.97 19.85 2.52
CA ALA A 223 5.53 19.59 1.19
C ALA A 223 5.80 18.08 0.99
N PRO A 224 5.44 17.52 -0.18
CA PRO A 224 5.78 16.15 -0.53
C PRO A 224 7.27 15.86 -0.41
N THR A 225 7.63 14.68 0.09
CA THR A 225 9.01 14.25 0.27
C THR A 225 9.70 14.01 -1.08
N PRO A 226 10.77 14.76 -1.43
CA PRO A 226 11.47 14.57 -2.70
C PRO A 226 12.02 13.15 -2.89
N PHE A 227 12.09 12.70 -4.15
CA PHE A 227 12.72 11.42 -4.45
C PHE A 227 14.25 11.58 -4.59
N GLU A 228 14.97 11.21 -3.54
CA GLU A 228 16.43 11.29 -3.47
C GLU A 228 17.04 9.89 -3.25
N ILE A 229 17.43 9.22 -4.35
CA ILE A 229 17.83 7.81 -4.33
C ILE A 229 19.04 7.55 -3.45
N GLU A 230 20.01 8.47 -3.42
CA GLU A 230 21.20 8.35 -2.58
C GLU A 230 20.83 8.47 -1.09
N GLN A 231 19.85 9.30 -0.73
CA GLN A 231 19.39 9.41 0.65
C GLN A 231 18.67 8.14 1.08
N ILE A 232 17.72 7.66 0.27
CA ILE A 232 16.99 6.42 0.53
C ILE A 232 17.98 5.27 0.76
N ASN A 233 18.97 5.10 -0.12
CA ASN A 233 19.96 4.04 0.01
C ASN A 233 20.89 4.18 1.23
N ARG A 234 21.20 5.41 1.65
CA ARG A 234 21.95 5.64 2.91
C ARG A 234 21.16 5.21 4.14
N GLU A 235 19.86 5.44 4.14
CA GLU A 235 18.95 5.09 5.26
C GLU A 235 18.68 3.57 5.30
N LEU A 236 18.38 2.96 4.15
CA LEU A 236 18.22 1.49 4.03
C LEU A 236 19.48 0.73 4.50
N ALA A 237 20.67 1.24 4.17
CA ALA A 237 21.93 0.64 4.62
C ALA A 237 22.19 0.78 6.13
N GLN A 238 21.48 1.65 6.84
CA GLN A 238 21.60 1.79 8.30
C GLN A 238 20.63 0.86 9.05
N GLN A 239 19.44 0.63 8.50
CA GLN A 239 18.44 -0.26 9.08
C GLN A 239 18.95 -1.69 9.23
N HIS A 240 19.61 -2.22 8.20
CA HIS A 240 20.11 -3.60 8.19
C HIS A 240 21.49 -3.80 8.86
N ARG A 241 22.02 -2.79 9.55
CA ARG A 241 23.25 -2.89 10.34
C ARG A 241 23.01 -3.12 11.84
N ARG A 242 21.75 -3.06 12.28
CA ARG A 242 21.32 -3.32 13.66
C ARG A 242 20.83 -4.75 13.78
#